data_AF-A0A953Q4B7-F1
#
_entry.id   AF-A0A953Q4B7-F1
#
_cell.length_a   1.000
_cell.length_b   1.000
_cell.length_c   1.000
_cell.angle_alpha   90.00
_cell.angle_beta   90.00
_cell.angle_gamma   90.00
#
_symmetry.space_group_name_H-M   'P 1'
#
loop_
_entity.id
_entity.type
_entity.pdbx_description
1 polymer ?
#
loop_
_entity_poly.entity_id
_entity_poly.type
_entity_poly.pdbx_seq_one_letter_code
_entity_poly.pdbx_strand_id
1 'polypeptide(L)'
;MEPVKPRDQFFESDIRLSGFVLVDTTTGAMRDATIDDHYHDLDGLDLNASVPEPVVSYINVVKNLYLYGWLCYPFFTVCQTHAAMAVEMALRLKMPNATGMEDKRTLKPLLQRAIAKGLIQDAGFPSLPAKQAEARRSTKNWSKWESRPTFSPLCRSSRFWKSCCLISGTSSRIRTMRGS
;
A
#
# COMPACT_ATOMS: atom_id res chain seq x y z
N MET A 1 -19.64 11.11 7.70
CA MET A 1 -18.70 11.89 8.52
C MET A 1 -18.24 10.96 9.62
N GLU A 2 -16.94 10.76 9.81
CA GLU A 2 -16.43 9.90 10.89
C GLU A 2 -16.71 10.60 12.23
N PRO A 3 -17.40 9.95 13.19
CA PRO A 3 -17.66 10.56 14.49
C PRO A 3 -16.37 10.65 15.31
N VAL A 4 -16.27 11.68 16.16
CA VAL A 4 -15.16 11.78 17.12
C VAL A 4 -15.31 10.68 18.15
N LYS A 5 -14.23 9.93 18.37
CA LYS A 5 -14.19 8.86 19.37
C LYS A 5 -14.43 9.43 20.77
N PRO A 6 -15.26 8.80 21.61
CA PRO A 6 -15.43 9.26 22.98
C PRO A 6 -14.14 9.08 23.78
N ARG A 7 -13.97 9.92 24.82
CA ARG A 7 -12.70 10.07 25.54
C ARG A 7 -12.25 8.78 26.25
N ASP A 8 -13.19 8.01 26.76
CA ASP A 8 -12.99 6.74 27.46
C ASP A 8 -12.43 5.66 26.53
N GLN A 9 -12.85 5.62 25.27
CA GLN A 9 -12.43 4.62 24.30
C GLN A 9 -11.17 5.04 23.50
N PHE A 10 -10.58 6.21 23.78
CA PHE A 10 -9.53 6.80 22.93
C PHE A 10 -8.34 5.85 22.66
N PHE A 11 -7.92 5.09 23.69
CA PHE A 11 -6.78 4.17 23.60
C PHE A 11 -7.12 2.77 23.08
N GLU A 12 -8.40 2.48 22.87
CA GLU A 12 -8.81 1.22 22.27
C GLU A 12 -8.48 1.21 20.77
N SER A 13 -8.23 0.04 20.19
CA SER A 13 -8.04 -0.07 18.74
C SER A 13 -9.32 0.28 17.97
N ASP A 14 -9.18 0.70 16.72
CA ASP A 14 -10.33 0.87 15.83
C ASP A 14 -11.01 -0.48 15.56
N ILE A 15 -12.34 -0.54 15.58
CA ILE A 15 -13.10 -1.77 15.33
C ILE A 15 -12.78 -2.39 13.96
N ARG A 16 -12.43 -1.57 12.95
CA ARG A 16 -12.04 -2.04 11.60
C ARG A 16 -10.76 -2.88 11.64
N LEU A 17 -9.93 -2.69 12.66
CA LEU A 17 -8.68 -3.43 12.82
C LEU A 17 -8.88 -4.84 13.39
N SER A 18 -10.02 -5.10 14.04
CA SER A 18 -10.35 -6.46 14.53
C SER A 18 -10.50 -7.49 13.41
N GLY A 19 -10.77 -7.05 12.17
CA GLY A 19 -10.82 -7.94 11.00
C GLY A 19 -9.46 -8.31 10.41
N PHE A 20 -8.37 -7.67 10.85
CA PHE A 20 -7.02 -7.95 10.37
C PHE A 20 -6.35 -8.99 11.27
N VAL A 21 -6.13 -10.17 10.70
CA VAL A 21 -5.44 -11.28 11.38
C VAL A 21 -4.04 -11.47 10.80
N LEU A 22 -3.07 -11.72 11.67
CA LEU A 22 -1.74 -12.17 11.28
C LEU A 22 -1.72 -13.70 11.28
N VAL A 23 -1.07 -14.26 10.26
CA VAL A 23 -0.78 -15.70 10.18
C VAL A 23 0.66 -15.89 10.60
N ASP A 24 0.87 -16.65 11.67
CA ASP A 24 2.21 -17.08 12.04
C ASP A 24 2.77 -18.03 10.97
N THR A 25 3.88 -17.63 10.35
CA THR A 25 4.52 -18.40 9.28
C THR A 25 5.05 -19.76 9.73
N THR A 26 5.31 -19.95 11.02
CA THR A 26 5.86 -21.20 11.58
C THR A 26 4.76 -22.18 11.99
N THR A 27 3.73 -21.70 12.69
CA THR A 27 2.64 -22.53 13.22
C THR A 27 1.42 -22.58 12.31
N GLY A 28 1.27 -21.62 11.39
CA GLY A 28 0.07 -21.44 10.57
C GLY A 28 -1.14 -20.93 11.35
N ALA A 29 -0.98 -20.62 12.64
CA ALA A 29 -2.06 -20.11 13.48
C ALA A 29 -2.43 -18.68 13.08
N MET A 30 -3.73 -18.38 13.09
CA MET A 30 -4.26 -17.04 12.92
C MET A 30 -4.43 -16.40 14.30
N ARG A 31 -3.96 -15.17 14.46
CA ARG A 31 -4.21 -14.35 15.64
C ARG A 31 -4.54 -12.92 15.24
N ASP A 32 -5.18 -12.19 16.14
CA ASP A 32 -5.45 -10.77 15.95
C ASP A 32 -4.14 -9.97 15.91
N ALA A 33 -4.14 -8.91 15.11
CA ALA A 33 -3.07 -7.94 15.13
C ALA A 33 -3.00 -7.21 16.48
N THR A 34 -1.79 -6.88 16.89
CA THR A 34 -1.51 -6.13 18.11
C THR A 34 -0.72 -4.87 17.76
N ILE A 35 -0.68 -3.90 18.68
CA ILE A 35 0.16 -2.71 18.51
C ILE A 35 1.65 -3.08 18.38
N ASP A 36 2.10 -4.15 19.04
CA ASP A 36 3.49 -4.62 18.99
C ASP A 36 3.86 -5.10 17.58
N ASP A 37 2.91 -5.69 16.85
CA ASP A 37 3.12 -6.07 15.45
C ASP A 37 3.39 -4.85 14.57
N HIS A 38 2.67 -3.75 14.84
CA HIS A 38 2.87 -2.50 14.11
C HIS A 38 4.21 -1.83 14.45
N TYR A 39 4.69 -1.94 15.70
CA TYR A 39 6.05 -1.51 16.04
C TYR A 39 7.10 -2.37 15.34
N HIS A 40 6.92 -3.69 15.35
CA HIS A 40 7.81 -4.61 14.66
C HIS A 40 7.88 -4.34 13.14
N ASP A 41 6.75 -4.00 12.51
CA ASP A 41 6.72 -3.59 11.10
C ASP A 41 7.57 -2.32 10.84
N LEU A 42 7.67 -1.41 11.82
CA LEU A 42 8.47 -0.19 11.72
C LEU A 42 9.97 -0.41 11.97
N ASP A 43 10.34 -1.44 12.74
CA ASP A 43 11.75 -1.80 13.00
C ASP A 43 12.46 -2.20 11.71
N GLY A 44 11.74 -2.77 10.74
CA GLY A 44 12.28 -3.07 9.42
C GLY A 44 12.52 -1.86 8.51
N LEU A 45 12.11 -0.65 8.93
CA LEU A 45 12.18 0.59 8.13
C LEU A 45 13.35 1.48 8.54
N ASP A 46 14.56 0.92 8.55
CA ASP A 46 15.78 1.67 8.78
C ASP A 46 16.18 2.49 7.54
N LEU A 47 16.40 3.78 7.76
CA LEU A 47 16.86 4.69 6.71
C LEU A 47 18.38 4.70 6.67
N ASN A 48 18.95 4.67 5.47
CA ASN A 48 20.38 4.82 5.27
C ASN A 48 20.84 6.22 5.75
N ALA A 49 22.00 6.30 6.41
CA ALA A 49 22.61 7.55 6.86
C ALA A 49 22.84 8.59 5.74
N SER A 50 22.82 8.17 4.47
CA SER A 50 22.92 9.04 3.29
C SER A 50 21.63 9.79 2.95
N VAL A 51 20.54 9.56 3.70
CA VAL A 51 19.26 10.24 3.49
C VAL A 51 19.32 11.64 4.15
N PRO A 52 18.88 12.72 3.45
CA PRO A 52 18.90 14.06 4.03
C PRO A 52 18.03 14.16 5.28
N GLU A 53 18.50 14.89 6.29
CA GLU A 53 17.82 15.09 7.58
C GLU A 53 16.35 15.54 7.46
N PRO A 54 15.97 16.47 6.56
CA PRO A 54 14.56 16.85 6.40
C PRO A 54 13.65 15.68 6.00
N VAL A 55 14.18 14.72 5.24
CA VAL A 55 13.44 13.51 4.84
C VAL A 55 13.32 12.55 6.02
N VAL A 56 14.39 12.37 6.80
CA VAL A 56 14.39 11.50 7.99
C VAL A 56 13.36 11.99 9.01
N SER A 57 13.41 13.29 9.34
CA SER A 57 12.45 13.93 10.24
C SER A 57 11.00 13.74 9.76
N TYR A 58 10.75 13.96 8.46
CA TYR A 58 9.42 13.77 7.89
C TYR A 58 8.94 12.32 7.93
N ILE A 59 9.81 11.34 7.62
CA ILE A 59 9.47 9.92 7.71
C ILE A 59 9.14 9.53 9.15
N ASN A 60 9.85 10.06 10.16
CA ASN A 60 9.53 9.78 11.57
C ASN A 60 8.13 10.28 11.94
N VAL A 61 7.68 11.43 11.42
CA VAL A 61 6.29 11.89 11.57
C VAL A 61 5.31 10.92 10.93
N VAL A 62 5.64 10.39 9.74
CA VAL A 62 4.81 9.38 9.06
C VAL A 62 4.75 8.06 9.84
N LYS A 63 5.86 7.60 10.45
CA LYS A 63 5.89 6.42 11.31
C LYS A 63 4.97 6.60 12.53
N ASN A 64 5.00 7.77 13.17
CA ASN A 64 4.09 8.07 14.27
C ASN A 64 2.63 8.10 13.80
N LEU A 65 2.36 8.69 12.64
CA LEU A 65 1.02 8.71 12.06
C LEU A 65 0.50 7.29 11.73
N TYR A 66 1.39 6.40 11.28
CA TYR A 66 1.08 4.98 11.09
C TYR A 66 0.63 4.32 12.40
N LEU A 67 1.37 4.53 13.50
CA LEU A 67 1.02 4.02 14.82
C LEU A 67 -0.31 4.58 15.31
N TYR A 68 -0.59 5.87 15.10
CA TYR A 68 -1.90 6.45 15.40
C TYR A 68 -3.02 5.89 14.52
N GLY A 69 -2.69 5.32 13.36
CA GLY A 69 -3.61 4.52 12.55
C GLY A 69 -4.24 3.36 13.32
N TRP A 70 -3.52 2.79 14.30
CA TRP A 70 -4.04 1.75 15.18
C TRP A 70 -5.30 2.19 15.96
N LEU A 71 -5.35 3.46 16.34
CA LEU A 71 -6.46 4.03 17.10
C LEU A 71 -7.58 4.56 16.17
N CYS A 72 -7.23 4.91 14.94
CA CYS A 72 -8.11 5.54 13.95
C CYS A 72 -7.74 5.10 12.53
N TYR A 73 -8.52 4.15 11.98
CA TYR A 73 -8.20 3.51 10.70
C TYR A 73 -7.96 4.47 9.51
N PRO A 74 -8.72 5.58 9.34
CA PRO A 74 -8.48 6.54 8.26
C PRO A 74 -7.05 7.09 8.21
N PHE A 75 -6.34 7.16 9.33
CA PHE A 75 -4.95 7.65 9.36
C PHE A 75 -3.99 6.76 8.59
N PHE A 76 -4.28 5.47 8.37
CA PHE A 76 -3.46 4.64 7.47
C PHE A 76 -3.46 5.18 6.03
N THR A 77 -4.59 5.68 5.54
CA THR A 77 -4.68 6.25 4.18
C THR A 77 -3.91 7.56 4.06
N VAL A 78 -3.95 8.38 5.12
CA VAL A 78 -3.20 9.62 5.23
C VAL A 78 -1.70 9.30 5.30
N CYS A 79 -1.31 8.38 6.18
CA CYS A 79 0.04 7.86 6.29
C CYS A 79 0.58 7.38 4.94
N GLN A 80 -0.17 6.57 4.19
CA GLN A 80 0.24 6.10 2.88
C GLN A 80 0.53 7.24 1.89
N THR A 81 -0.32 8.28 1.91
CA THR A 81 -0.14 9.47 1.08
C THR A 81 1.13 10.23 1.48
N HIS A 82 1.34 10.45 2.78
CA HIS A 82 2.53 11.12 3.29
C HIS A 82 3.82 10.32 3.06
N ALA A 83 3.77 8.99 3.15
CA ALA A 83 4.89 8.12 2.79
C ALA A 83 5.29 8.30 1.32
N ALA A 84 4.33 8.36 0.40
CA ALA A 84 4.58 8.63 -1.00
C ALA A 84 5.19 10.03 -1.22
N MET A 85 4.71 11.04 -0.50
CA MET A 85 5.28 12.40 -0.52
C MET A 85 6.71 12.43 0.02
N ALA A 86 7.02 11.66 1.07
CA ALA A 86 8.36 11.55 1.62
C ALA A 86 9.36 10.99 0.60
N VAL A 87 8.97 9.94 -0.11
CA VAL A 87 9.75 9.36 -1.22
C VAL A 87 9.93 10.38 -2.33
N GLU A 88 8.87 11.09 -2.70
CA GLU A 88 8.93 12.12 -3.73
C GLU A 88 9.93 13.23 -3.35
N MET A 89 9.86 13.72 -2.11
CA MET A 89 10.78 14.72 -1.56
C MET A 89 12.23 14.21 -1.60
N ALA A 90 12.49 12.97 -1.20
CA ALA A 90 13.82 12.38 -1.25
C ALA A 90 14.38 12.32 -2.68
N LEU A 91 13.55 11.93 -3.66
CA LEU A 91 13.94 11.87 -5.07
C LEU A 91 14.21 13.26 -5.66
N ARG A 92 13.45 14.28 -5.26
CA ARG A 92 13.68 15.67 -5.69
C ARG A 92 15.01 16.20 -5.17
N LEU A 93 15.34 15.93 -3.90
CA LEU A 93 16.63 16.30 -3.32
C LEU A 93 17.81 15.59 -4.00
N LYS A 94 17.67 14.30 -4.32
CA LYS A 94 18.72 13.56 -5.04
C LYS A 94 18.84 13.90 -6.53
N MET A 95 17.77 14.37 -7.15
CA MET A 95 17.73 14.70 -8.58
C MET A 95 17.13 16.08 -8.79
N PRO A 96 17.84 17.15 -8.40
CA PRO A 96 17.34 18.51 -8.54
C PRO A 96 17.05 18.83 -10.00
N ASN A 97 16.05 19.68 -10.21
CA ASN A 97 15.72 20.15 -11.54
C ASN A 97 16.82 21.13 -12.01
N ALA A 98 17.42 20.86 -13.17
CA ALA A 98 18.52 21.68 -13.69
C ALA A 98 18.06 23.06 -14.20
N THR A 99 16.76 23.25 -14.42
CA THR A 99 16.19 24.42 -15.09
C THR A 99 16.01 25.64 -14.18
N GLY A 100 16.34 25.57 -12.89
CA GLY A 100 16.18 26.67 -11.92
C GLY A 100 14.71 27.06 -11.62
N MET A 101 13.75 26.43 -12.28
CA MET A 101 12.32 26.61 -12.06
C MET A 101 11.77 25.63 -11.01
N GLU A 102 10.62 25.98 -10.42
CA GLU A 102 9.86 25.10 -9.55
C GLU A 102 9.66 23.72 -10.20
N ASP A 103 9.95 22.68 -9.41
CA ASP A 103 9.89 21.32 -9.89
C ASP A 103 8.44 20.80 -9.86
N LYS A 104 7.78 20.73 -11.02
CA LYS A 104 6.40 20.25 -11.17
C LYS A 104 6.29 18.74 -11.41
N ARG A 105 7.40 17.99 -11.37
CA ARG A 105 7.39 16.54 -11.60
C ARG A 105 6.64 15.83 -10.48
N THR A 106 5.75 14.90 -10.79
CA THR A 106 5.10 14.05 -9.78
C THR A 106 5.95 12.82 -9.45
N LEU A 107 5.55 12.01 -8.47
CA LEU A 107 6.26 10.79 -8.07
C LEU A 107 6.58 9.83 -9.24
N LYS A 108 5.62 9.59 -10.15
CA LYS A 108 5.79 8.63 -11.25
C LYS A 108 6.98 8.94 -12.17
N PRO A 109 7.10 10.15 -12.78
CA PRO A 109 8.25 10.49 -13.62
C PRO A 109 9.57 10.52 -12.83
N LEU A 110 9.54 10.86 -11.55
CA LEU A 110 10.73 10.80 -10.69
C LEU A 110 11.22 9.36 -10.50
N LEU A 111 10.30 8.41 -10.23
CA LEU A 111 10.63 6.99 -10.11
C LEU A 111 11.19 6.43 -11.42
N GLN A 112 10.57 6.73 -12.56
CA GLN A 112 11.06 6.28 -13.86
C GLN A 112 12.49 6.77 -14.14
N ARG A 113 12.78 8.03 -13.78
CA ARG A 113 14.13 8.58 -13.91
C ARG A 113 15.12 7.98 -12.92
N ALA A 114 14.68 7.67 -11.69
CA ALA A 114 15.51 7.00 -10.70
C ALA A 114 15.92 5.59 -11.16
N ILE A 115 14.98 4.83 -11.74
CA ILE A 115 15.23 3.53 -12.35
C ILE A 115 16.19 3.65 -13.53
N ALA A 116 15.95 4.60 -14.44
CA ALA A 116 16.82 4.83 -15.60
C ALA A 116 18.26 5.22 -15.21
N LYS A 117 18.45 5.87 -14.06
CA LYS A 117 19.76 6.20 -13.49
C LYS A 117 20.37 5.08 -12.62
N GLY A 118 19.67 3.96 -12.43
CA GLY A 118 20.12 2.85 -11.58
C GLY A 118 20.15 3.16 -10.08
N LEU A 119 19.44 4.21 -9.63
CA LEU A 119 19.31 4.58 -8.21
C LEU A 119 18.41 3.60 -7.45
N ILE A 120 17.45 3.01 -8.15
CA ILE A 120 16.57 1.96 -7.64
C ILE A 120 16.91 0.70 -8.42
N GLN A 121 17.25 -0.37 -7.70
CA GLN A 121 17.60 -1.66 -8.27
C GLN A 121 16.75 -2.75 -7.64
N ASP A 122 16.35 -3.73 -8.46
CA ASP A 122 15.53 -4.86 -8.02
C ASP A 122 16.26 -5.76 -7.01
N ALA A 123 17.60 -5.74 -6.99
CA ALA A 123 18.45 -6.52 -6.10
C ALA A 123 18.20 -6.23 -4.60
N GLY A 124 17.69 -5.03 -4.27
CA GLY A 124 17.35 -4.67 -2.89
C GLY A 124 16.04 -5.27 -2.37
N PHE A 125 15.31 -6.02 -3.20
CA PHE A 125 13.97 -6.52 -2.88
C PHE A 125 13.91 -8.04 -3.04
N PRO A 126 14.28 -8.83 -2.00
CA PRO A 126 14.39 -10.29 -2.11
C PRO A 126 13.05 -10.96 -2.44
N SER A 127 11.92 -10.38 -2.02
CA SER A 127 10.58 -10.89 -2.30
C SER A 127 10.02 -10.48 -3.67
N LEU A 128 10.71 -9.60 -4.41
CA LEU A 128 10.20 -9.03 -5.66
C LEU A 128 9.99 -10.06 -6.77
N PRO A 129 10.90 -11.03 -7.03
CA PRO A 129 10.68 -12.02 -8.08
C PRO A 129 9.41 -12.86 -7.87
N ALA A 130 9.14 -13.25 -6.61
CA ALA A 130 7.94 -13.99 -6.25
C ALA A 130 6.67 -13.16 -6.50
N LYS A 131 6.66 -11.89 -6.06
CA LYS A 131 5.54 -10.97 -6.28
C LYS A 131 5.30 -10.69 -7.77
N GLN A 132 6.36 -10.53 -8.56
CA GLN A 132 6.26 -10.36 -10.01
C GLN A 132 5.68 -11.62 -10.69
N ALA A 133 6.10 -12.81 -10.26
CA ALA A 133 5.57 -14.07 -10.77
C ALA A 133 4.07 -14.24 -10.45
N GLU A 134 3.66 -13.90 -9.23
CA GLU A 134 2.26 -13.90 -8.81
C GLU A 134 1.42 -12.91 -9.63
N ALA A 135 1.89 -11.66 -9.79
CA ALA A 135 1.22 -10.65 -10.60
C ALA A 135 1.02 -11.13 -12.05
N ARG A 136 2.04 -11.76 -12.65
CA ARG A 136 1.94 -12.34 -14.00
C ARG A 136 0.91 -13.47 -14.09
N ARG A 137 0.78 -14.31 -13.05
CA ARG A 137 -0.26 -15.36 -12.97
C ARG A 137 -1.65 -14.76 -12.89
N SER A 138 -1.83 -13.74 -12.05
CA SER A 138 -3.09 -13.02 -11.89
C SER A 138 -3.53 -12.35 -13.20
N THR A 139 -2.60 -11.74 -13.95
CA THR A 139 -2.91 -11.14 -15.26
C THR A 139 -3.32 -12.19 -16.31
N LYS A 140 -2.66 -13.35 -16.34
CA LYS A 140 -3.06 -14.47 -17.22
C LYS A 140 -4.44 -15.00 -16.86
N ASN A 141 -4.71 -15.19 -15.57
CA ASN A 141 -6.03 -15.57 -15.08
C ASN A 141 -7.09 -14.49 -15.37
N TRP A 142 -6.70 -13.20 -15.38
CA TRP A 142 -7.57 -12.10 -15.78
C TRP A 142 -8.01 -12.21 -17.24
N SER A 143 -7.06 -12.34 -18.16
CA SER A 143 -7.36 -12.54 -19.59
C SER A 143 -8.22 -13.79 -19.84
N LYS A 144 -8.05 -14.83 -19.03
CA LYS A 144 -8.84 -16.06 -19.09
C LYS A 144 -10.28 -15.85 -18.61
N TRP A 145 -10.52 -15.07 -17.55
CA TRP A 145 -11.89 -14.78 -17.11
C TRP A 145 -12.62 -13.89 -18.13
N GLU A 146 -11.93 -12.90 -18.72
CA GLU A 146 -12.49 -11.97 -19.72
C GLU A 146 -12.88 -12.67 -21.03
N SER A 147 -12.33 -13.86 -21.28
CA SER A 147 -12.67 -14.75 -22.39
C SER A 147 -13.85 -15.70 -22.12
N ARG A 148 -14.46 -15.70 -20.93
CA ARG A 148 -15.62 -16.56 -20.63
C ARG A 148 -16.91 -16.00 -21.27
N PRO A 149 -17.73 -16.84 -21.93
CA PRO A 149 -18.90 -16.39 -22.69
C PRO A 149 -20.07 -15.86 -21.82
N THR A 150 -19.99 -15.96 -20.50
CA THR A 150 -21.02 -15.45 -19.58
C THR A 150 -20.90 -13.95 -19.29
N PHE A 151 -19.89 -13.26 -19.82
CA PHE A 151 -19.77 -11.81 -19.66
C PHE A 151 -20.55 -11.08 -20.76
N SER A 152 -21.67 -10.48 -20.36
CA SER A 152 -22.52 -9.66 -21.24
C SER A 152 -21.67 -8.61 -21.99
N PRO A 153 -21.87 -8.43 -23.31
CA PRO A 153 -21.12 -7.47 -24.14
C PRO A 153 -21.21 -6.02 -23.64
N LEU A 154 -22.24 -5.69 -22.85
CA LEU A 154 -22.43 -4.36 -22.27
C LEU A 154 -21.34 -3.96 -21.26
N CYS A 155 -20.55 -4.91 -20.76
CA CYS A 155 -19.47 -4.65 -19.80
C CYS A 155 -18.07 -4.52 -20.45
N ARG A 156 -17.96 -4.63 -21.78
CA ARG A 156 -16.67 -4.58 -22.51
C ARG A 156 -16.19 -3.17 -22.80
N SER A 157 -17.02 -2.16 -22.53
CA SER A 157 -16.81 -0.76 -22.89
C SER A 157 -16.81 0.12 -21.64
N SER A 158 -15.74 0.07 -20.83
CA SER A 158 -15.25 1.27 -20.15
C SER A 158 -13.85 1.02 -19.60
N ARG A 159 -12.90 1.91 -19.93
CA ARG A 159 -11.56 1.97 -19.32
C ARG A 159 -11.58 2.29 -17.81
N PHE A 160 -12.78 2.41 -17.24
CA PHE A 160 -13.03 2.92 -15.90
C PHE A 160 -12.88 1.83 -14.82
N TRP A 161 -13.14 0.56 -15.14
CA TRP A 161 -13.13 -0.53 -14.14
C TRP A 161 -11.76 -1.15 -13.85
N LYS A 162 -10.73 -0.93 -14.70
CA LYS A 162 -9.37 -1.40 -14.39
C LYS A 162 -8.77 -0.74 -13.13
N SER A 163 -9.30 0.42 -12.72
CA SER A 163 -8.82 1.14 -11.54
C SER A 163 -9.58 0.83 -10.25
N CYS A 164 -10.83 0.34 -10.31
CA CYS A 164 -11.67 0.16 -9.11
C CYS A 164 -11.48 -1.19 -8.40
N CYS A 165 -11.21 -2.30 -9.10
CA CYS A 165 -11.08 -3.61 -8.43
C CYS A 165 -9.70 -3.91 -7.83
N LEU A 166 -8.68 -3.07 -8.09
CA LEU A 166 -7.37 -3.23 -7.45
C LEU A 166 -7.36 -2.78 -5.97
N ILE A 167 -8.46 -2.19 -5.48
CA ILE A 167 -8.54 -1.61 -4.12
C ILE A 167 -9.39 -2.47 -3.16
N SER A 168 -10.28 -3.34 -3.64
CA SER A 168 -11.11 -4.21 -2.78
C SER A 168 -10.72 -5.68 -2.89
N GLY A 169 -9.70 -6.07 -2.10
CA GLY A 169 -9.28 -7.46 -1.90
C GLY A 169 -10.28 -8.31 -1.11
N THR A 170 -11.55 -8.36 -1.51
CA THR A 170 -12.55 -9.24 -0.91
C THR A 170 -13.06 -10.24 -1.93
N SER A 171 -12.51 -11.46 -1.86
CA SER A 171 -13.04 -12.64 -2.54
C SER A 171 -14.30 -13.11 -1.82
N SER A 172 -15.45 -12.52 -2.13
CA SER A 172 -16.73 -13.02 -1.63
C SER A 172 -17.24 -14.14 -2.54
N ARG A 173 -17.14 -15.35 -1.99
CA ARG A 173 -17.60 -16.63 -2.52
C ARG A 173 -19.14 -16.62 -2.63
N ILE A 174 -19.69 -16.33 -3.81
CA ILE A 174 -21.14 -16.48 -4.07
C ILE A 174 -21.45 -17.97 -4.21
N ARG A 175 -21.98 -18.58 -3.14
CA ARG A 175 -22.59 -19.91 -3.13
C ARG A 175 -24.00 -19.77 -3.71
N THR A 176 -24.23 -20.31 -4.89
CA THR A 176 -25.56 -20.39 -5.50
C THR A 176 -26.45 -21.34 -4.70
N MET A 177 -27.51 -20.80 -4.09
CA MET A 177 -28.64 -21.60 -3.63
C MET A 177 -29.42 -22.09 -4.86
N ARG A 178 -29.54 -23.41 -5.03
CA ARG A 178 -30.58 -24.02 -5.87
C ARG A 178 -31.78 -24.29 -4.97
N GLY A 179 -32.92 -23.71 -5.32
CA GLY A 179 -34.21 -24.05 -4.73
C GLY A 179 -34.65 -25.46 -5.14
N SER A 180 -35.39 -26.10 -4.24
CA SER A 180 -36.33 -27.19 -4.52
C SER A 180 -37.74 -26.63 -4.35
#